data_AF-A0A256GXM0-F1
#
_entry.id   AF-A0A256GXM0-F1
#
_cell.length_a   1.000
_cell.length_b   1.000
_cell.length_c   1.000
_cell.angle_alpha   90.00
_cell.angle_beta   90.00
_cell.angle_gamma   90.00
#
_symmetry.space_group_name_H-M   'P 1'
#
loop_
_entity.id
_entity.type
_entity.pdbx_description
1 polymer ?
#
loop_
_entity_poly.entity_id
_entity_poly.type
_entity_poly.pdbx_seq_one_letter_code
_entity_poly.pdbx_strand_id
1 'polypeptide(L)'
;MEFCKAFNAASQEMEKGSPIPVVITYYQDKSFTFVMKTPPVTYFLKKAANLKSGSKTPGKASAGTISRDKVRTIAEAKMKDLNAADIEAAMRMIEGSARSMGLEVVG
;
A
#
# COMPACT_ATOMS: atom_id res chain seq x y z
N MET A 1 -12.06 23.45 -5.52
CA MET A 1 -13.07 22.40 -5.25
C MET A 1 -13.16 21.34 -6.36
N GLU A 2 -12.75 21.63 -7.59
CA GLU A 2 -12.77 20.66 -8.71
C GLU A 2 -11.97 19.37 -8.43
N PHE A 3 -10.75 19.48 -7.91
CA PHE A 3 -9.95 18.32 -7.51
C PHE A 3 -10.67 17.43 -6.50
N CYS A 4 -11.22 18.00 -5.42
CA CYS A 4 -11.91 17.20 -4.40
C CYS A 4 -13.12 16.45 -4.95
N LYS A 5 -13.88 17.06 -5.89
CA LYS A 5 -15.02 16.39 -6.54
C LYS A 5 -14.55 15.27 -7.45
N ALA A 6 -13.56 15.53 -8.31
CA ALA A 6 -13.01 14.54 -9.23
C ALA A 6 -12.34 13.37 -8.50
N PHE A 7 -11.58 13.66 -7.44
CA PHE A 7 -10.95 12.66 -6.59
C PHE A 7 -12.00 11.79 -5.90
N ASN A 8 -13.01 12.39 -5.25
CA ASN A 8 -14.06 11.64 -4.56
C ASN A 8 -14.86 10.75 -5.52
N ALA A 9 -15.17 11.22 -6.73
CA ALA A 9 -15.85 10.43 -7.74
C ALA A 9 -14.98 9.24 -8.21
N ALA A 10 -13.68 9.46 -8.39
CA ALA A 10 -12.77 8.41 -8.83
C ALA A 10 -12.45 7.40 -7.70
N SER A 11 -12.44 7.84 -6.43
CA SER A 11 -12.17 6.99 -5.27
C SER A 11 -13.41 6.26 -4.71
N GLN A 12 -14.60 6.46 -5.30
CA GLN A 12 -15.86 5.92 -4.77
C GLN A 12 -15.88 4.39 -4.68
N GLU A 13 -15.21 3.71 -5.62
CA GLU A 13 -15.12 2.25 -5.68
C GLU A 13 -14.03 1.68 -4.76
N MET A 14 -13.15 2.53 -4.21
CA MET A 14 -12.09 2.10 -3.32
C MET A 14 -12.60 1.98 -1.88
N GLU A 15 -11.97 1.10 -1.11
CA GLU A 15 -12.39 0.82 0.27
C GLU A 15 -12.32 2.08 1.15
N LYS A 16 -13.46 2.41 1.77
CA LYS A 16 -13.58 3.58 2.66
C LYS A 16 -12.57 3.50 3.80
N GLY A 17 -11.78 4.57 3.96
CA GLY A 17 -10.74 4.64 4.98
C GLY A 17 -9.37 4.10 4.54
N SER A 18 -9.24 3.64 3.29
CA SER A 18 -7.92 3.37 2.70
C SER A 18 -7.23 4.67 2.29
N PRO A 19 -5.98 4.91 2.71
CA PRO A 19 -5.21 6.03 2.22
C PRO A 19 -4.82 5.79 0.76
N ILE A 20 -5.34 6.63 -0.14
CA ILE A 20 -5.07 6.58 -1.58
C ILE A 20 -4.03 7.64 -1.93
N PRO A 21 -2.79 7.25 -2.26
CA PRO A 21 -1.80 8.20 -2.73
C PRO A 21 -2.16 8.71 -4.12
N VAL A 22 -2.03 10.03 -4.32
CA VAL A 22 -2.34 10.70 -5.58
C VAL A 22 -1.12 11.48 -6.05
N VAL A 23 -0.74 11.29 -7.31
CA VAL A 23 0.27 12.12 -7.97
C VAL A 23 -0.48 13.18 -8.79
N ILE A 24 -0.28 14.44 -8.43
CA ILE A 24 -0.89 15.59 -9.12
C ILE A 24 0.18 16.24 -10.00
N THR A 25 -0.13 16.40 -11.28
CA THR A 25 0.66 17.19 -12.22
C THR A 25 -0.13 18.47 -12.51
N TYR A 26 0.49 19.61 -12.25
CA TYR A 26 -0.12 20.93 -12.44
C TYR A 26 0.58 21.66 -13.59
N TYR A 27 -0.21 22.29 -14.46
CA TYR A 27 0.26 22.96 -15.67
C TYR A 27 0.12 24.48 -15.56
N GLN A 28 0.86 25.22 -16.37
CA GLN A 28 0.88 26.70 -16.35
C GLN A 28 -0.46 27.33 -16.76
N ASP A 29 -1.26 26.63 -17.56
CA ASP A 29 -2.61 27.01 -17.95
C ASP A 29 -3.65 26.84 -16.82
N LYS A 30 -3.19 26.49 -15.62
CA LYS A 30 -3.98 26.17 -14.43
C LYS A 30 -4.80 24.88 -14.54
N SER A 31 -4.56 24.07 -15.57
CA SER A 31 -5.09 22.71 -15.64
C SER A 31 -4.31 21.77 -14.72
N PHE A 32 -4.91 20.64 -14.36
CA PHE A 32 -4.27 19.61 -13.58
C PHE A 32 -4.68 18.23 -14.05
N THR A 33 -3.75 17.28 -14.00
CA THR A 33 -4.03 15.85 -14.18
C THR A 33 -3.61 15.14 -12.90
N PHE A 34 -4.41 14.17 -12.46
CA PHE A 34 -4.07 13.37 -11.27
C PHE A 34 -4.15 11.89 -11.58
N VAL A 35 -3.22 11.12 -11.02
CA VAL A 35 -3.20 9.66 -11.10
C VAL A 35 -3.30 9.11 -9.69
N MET A 36 -4.36 8.34 -9.44
CA MET A 36 -4.53 7.61 -8.18
C MET A 36 -3.75 6.31 -8.24
N LYS A 37 -2.98 6.03 -7.19
CA LYS A 37 -2.27 4.77 -7.00
C LYS A 37 -3.00 3.92 -5.97
N THR A 38 -2.74 2.62 -5.98
CA THR A 38 -3.26 1.72 -4.92
C THR A 38 -2.70 2.12 -3.55
N PRO A 39 -3.45 1.80 -2.48
CA PRO A 39 -3.00 2.04 -1.10
C PRO A 39 -1.57 1.52 -0.84
N PRO A 40 -0.81 2.18 0.04
CA PRO A 40 0.56 1.80 0.32
C PRO A 40 0.62 0.39 0.92
N VAL A 41 1.73 -0.32 0.67
CA VAL A 41 1.99 -1.67 1.21
C VAL A 41 1.81 -1.69 2.73
N THR A 42 2.24 -0.62 3.41
CA THR A 42 2.13 -0.48 4.87
C THR A 42 0.69 -0.51 5.37
N TYR A 43 -0.28 -0.01 4.59
CA TYR A 43 -1.69 -0.09 4.95
C TYR A 43 -2.22 -1.52 4.80
N PHE A 44 -1.90 -2.18 3.69
CA PHE A 44 -2.29 -3.58 3.47
C PHE A 44 -1.69 -4.52 4.53
N LEU A 45 -0.41 -4.33 4.88
CA LEU A 45 0.25 -5.11 5.93
C LEU A 45 -0.38 -4.88 7.31
N LYS A 46 -0.69 -3.63 7.67
CA LYS A 46 -1.42 -3.31 8.91
C LYS A 46 -2.78 -3.98 8.96
N LYS A 47 -3.52 -3.93 7.85
CA LYS A 47 -4.84 -4.56 7.73
C LYS A 47 -4.76 -6.08 7.85
N ALA A 48 -3.82 -6.70 7.16
CA ALA A 48 -3.62 -8.16 7.18
C ALA A 48 -3.13 -8.67 8.55
N ALA A 49 -2.29 -7.90 9.24
CA ALA A 49 -1.81 -8.22 10.59
C ALA A 49 -2.76 -7.72 11.71
N ASN A 50 -3.86 -7.06 11.36
CA ASN A 50 -4.81 -6.44 12.30
C ASN A 50 -4.16 -5.47 13.31
N LEU A 51 -3.17 -4.68 12.85
CA LEU A 51 -2.40 -3.75 13.66
C LEU A 51 -2.75 -2.29 13.36
N LYS A 52 -2.82 -1.46 14.40
CA LYS A 52 -3.00 0.00 14.25
C LYS A 52 -1.67 0.73 14.00
N SER A 53 -0.57 0.24 14.56
CA SER A 53 0.78 0.79 14.38
C SER A 53 1.80 -0.33 14.15
N GLY A 54 2.88 -0.01 13.43
CA GLY A 54 4.03 -0.91 13.29
C GLY A 54 4.91 -0.90 14.54
N SER A 55 6.01 -1.65 14.51
CA SER A 55 6.97 -1.70 15.62
C SER A 55 7.66 -0.34 15.80
N LYS A 56 7.81 0.09 17.06
CA LYS A 56 8.61 1.28 17.41
C LYS A 56 10.12 1.00 17.32
N THR A 57 10.52 -0.26 17.36
CA THR A 57 11.91 -0.72 17.25
C THR A 57 12.00 -1.92 16.30
N PRO A 58 11.85 -1.69 14.98
CA PRO A 58 11.97 -2.74 13.97
C PRO A 58 13.28 -3.54 14.14
N GLY A 59 13.20 -4.87 14.11
CA GLY A 59 14.34 -5.78 14.30
C GLY A 59 14.69 -6.11 15.76
N LYS A 60 14.17 -5.38 16.75
CA LYS A 60 14.32 -5.72 18.19
C LYS A 60 13.01 -6.19 18.82
N ALA A 61 11.90 -5.54 18.47
CA ALA A 61 10.57 -5.95 18.89
C ALA A 61 9.72 -6.27 17.66
N SER A 62 9.15 -7.47 17.63
CA SER A 62 8.16 -7.83 16.61
C SER A 62 6.82 -7.15 16.93
N ALA A 63 6.20 -6.54 15.92
CA ALA A 63 4.86 -5.98 16.02
C ALA A 63 3.76 -7.01 15.76
N GLY A 64 4.12 -8.19 15.24
CA GLY A 64 3.20 -9.25 14.89
C GLY A 64 3.76 -10.13 13.77
N THR A 65 2.99 -11.14 13.39
CA THR A 65 3.31 -12.07 12.31
C THR A 65 2.32 -11.92 11.16
N ILE A 66 2.75 -12.22 9.94
CA ILE A 66 1.89 -12.29 8.75
C ILE A 66 2.18 -13.57 7.98
N SER A 67 1.14 -14.27 7.51
CA SER A 67 1.33 -15.48 6.72
C SER A 67 1.74 -15.17 5.28
N ARG A 68 2.50 -16.08 4.67
CA ARG A 68 2.91 -15.95 3.26
C ARG A 68 1.73 -15.87 2.29
N ASP A 69 0.61 -16.51 2.58
CA ASP A 69 -0.62 -16.41 1.78
C ASP A 69 -1.15 -14.98 1.73
N LYS A 70 -1.13 -14.26 2.87
CA LYS A 70 -1.55 -12.85 2.91
C LYS A 70 -0.60 -11.96 2.14
N VAL A 71 0.71 -12.23 2.21
CA VAL A 71 1.71 -11.53 1.41
C VAL A 71 1.41 -11.68 -0.08
N ARG A 72 1.04 -12.88 -0.54
CA ARG A 72 0.66 -13.15 -1.93
C ARG A 72 -0.56 -12.34 -2.36
N THR A 73 -1.64 -12.34 -1.58
CA THR A 73 -2.84 -11.55 -1.89
C THR A 73 -2.53 -10.05 -1.98
N ILE A 74 -1.64 -9.55 -1.11
CA ILE A 74 -1.20 -8.13 -1.14
C ILE A 74 -0.36 -7.85 -2.39
N ALA A 75 0.53 -8.76 -2.76
CA ALA A 75 1.35 -8.65 -3.97
C ALA A 75 0.49 -8.60 -5.23
N GLU A 76 -0.52 -9.48 -5.33
CA GLU A 76 -1.46 -9.51 -6.46
C GLU A 76 -2.29 -8.22 -6.54
N ALA A 77 -2.82 -7.75 -5.41
CA ALA A 77 -3.57 -6.50 -5.35
C ALA A 77 -2.72 -5.27 -5.74
N LYS A 78 -1.41 -5.30 -5.46
CA LYS A 78 -0.50 -4.19 -5.73
C LYS A 78 0.30 -4.33 -7.04
N MET A 79 0.18 -5.45 -7.74
CA MET A 79 1.03 -5.76 -8.90
C MET A 79 1.02 -4.67 -9.97
N LYS A 80 -0.12 -3.99 -10.16
CA LYS A 80 -0.28 -2.87 -11.11
C LYS A 80 0.60 -1.65 -10.80
N ASP A 81 0.98 -1.46 -9.54
CA ASP A 81 1.81 -0.34 -9.08
C ASP A 81 3.23 -0.75 -8.69
N LEU A 82 3.53 -2.05 -8.69
CA LEU A 82 4.86 -2.56 -8.41
C LEU A 82 5.65 -2.65 -9.71
N ASN A 83 6.95 -2.41 -9.64
CA ASN A 83 7.90 -2.62 -10.73
C ASN A 83 8.41 -4.08 -10.78
N ALA A 84 7.69 -5.02 -10.18
CA ALA A 84 8.09 -6.42 -10.10
C ALA A 84 7.85 -7.13 -11.44
N ALA A 85 8.80 -7.99 -11.83
CA ALA A 85 8.69 -8.77 -13.07
C ALA A 85 7.73 -9.97 -12.93
N ASP A 86 7.63 -10.53 -11.74
CA ASP A 86 6.78 -11.67 -11.41
C ASP A 86 6.17 -11.54 -10.00
N ILE A 87 5.22 -12.41 -9.68
CA ILE A 87 4.51 -12.40 -8.38
C ILE A 87 5.48 -12.72 -7.23
N GLU A 88 6.49 -13.56 -7.44
CA GLU A 88 7.48 -13.91 -6.41
C GLU A 88 8.36 -12.71 -6.03
N ALA A 89 8.81 -11.93 -7.01
CA ALA A 89 9.53 -10.68 -6.83
C ALA A 89 8.64 -9.65 -6.13
N ALA A 90 7.37 -9.56 -6.52
CA ALA A 90 6.40 -8.72 -5.83
C ALA A 90 6.27 -9.14 -4.36
N MET A 91 6.12 -10.44 -4.07
CA MET A 91 6.08 -10.96 -2.70
C MET A 91 7.34 -10.58 -1.91
N ARG A 92 8.55 -10.76 -2.47
CA ARG A 92 9.80 -10.36 -1.81
C ARG A 92 9.85 -8.87 -1.46
N MET A 93 9.31 -8.00 -2.32
CA MET A 93 9.20 -6.56 -2.03
C MET A 93 8.24 -6.28 -0.86
N ILE A 94 7.12 -7.00 -0.79
CA ILE A 94 6.17 -6.91 0.31
C ILE A 94 6.79 -7.47 1.61
N GLU A 95 7.53 -8.57 1.56
CA GLU A 95 8.25 -9.15 2.70
C GLU A 95 9.30 -8.19 3.25
N GLY A 96 10.07 -7.54 2.39
CA GLY A 96 11.02 -6.51 2.80
C GLY A 96 10.33 -5.33 3.52
N SER A 97 9.14 -4.95 3.04
CA SER A 97 8.31 -3.93 3.68
C SER A 97 7.72 -4.40 5.03
N ALA A 98 7.36 -5.68 5.16
CA ALA A 98 6.91 -6.26 6.41
C ALA A 98 8.04 -6.26 7.45
N ARG A 99 9.24 -6.68 7.05
CA ARG A 99 10.42 -6.69 7.92
C ARG A 99 10.79 -5.29 8.42
N SER A 100 10.72 -4.26 7.56
CA SER A 100 11.00 -2.88 7.98
C SER A 100 9.96 -2.30 8.93
N MET A 101 8.73 -2.85 8.93
CA MET A 101 7.70 -2.54 9.91
C MET A 101 7.82 -3.34 11.22
N GLY A 102 8.77 -4.28 11.29
CA GLY A 102 8.91 -5.22 12.39
C GLY A 102 7.86 -6.32 12.39
N LEU A 103 7.28 -6.65 11.24
CA LEU A 103 6.44 -7.83 11.06
C LEU A 103 7.32 -9.03 10.67
N GLU A 104 7.03 -10.18 11.26
CA GLU A 104 7.68 -11.43 10.90
C GLU A 104 6.81 -12.21 9.92
N VAL A 105 7.36 -12.55 8.76
CA VAL A 105 6.66 -13.33 7.74
C VAL A 105 6.82 -14.80 8.09
N VAL A 106 5.72 -15.44 8.45
CA VAL A 106 5.69 -16.86 8.79
C VAL A 106 5.16 -17.61 7.57
N GLY A 107 5.94 -18.55 7.08
CA GLY A 107 5.65 -19.38 5.90
C GLY A 107 5.63 -20.84 6.28
#